data_AF-A0A6L8GF32-F1
#
_entry.id   AF-A0A6L8GF32-F1
#
_cell.length_a   1.000
_cell.length_b   1.000
_cell.length_c   1.000
_cell.angle_alpha   90.00
_cell.angle_beta   90.00
_cell.angle_gamma   90.00
#
_symmetry.space_group_name_H-M   'P 1'
#
loop_
_entity.id
_entity.type
_entity.pdbx_description
1 polymer ?
#
loop_
_entity_poly.entity_id
_entity_poly.type
_entity_poly.pdbx_seq_one_letter_code
_entity_poly.pdbx_strand_id
1 'polypeptide(L)'
;MQRKAERSDAAWPVIVSAVLLSGAVAAVVSVGMPRLASPAPRIGGVRLAEMAADYTTRAASEGTAVDDVRAWGAALEAALDLVAERRGLVLIPARAVAAGAPDVTWEVEAALEFLLAGGAALPDGEGP
;
A
#
# COMPACT_ATOMS: atom_id res chain seq x y z
N MET A 1 -25.09 36.45 14.85
CA MET A 1 -23.87 35.87 15.46
C MET A 1 -23.42 34.70 14.59
N GLN A 2 -22.48 34.96 13.68
CA GLN A 2 -21.80 33.94 12.86
C GLN A 2 -20.56 33.46 13.62
N ARG A 3 -20.35 32.14 13.72
CA ARG A 3 -19.04 31.45 13.67
C ARG A 3 -19.18 29.94 13.94
N LYS A 4 -18.41 29.17 13.15
CA LYS A 4 -18.06 27.73 13.25
C LYS A 4 -19.15 26.78 12.73
N ALA A 5 -18.90 25.86 11.79
CA ALA A 5 -17.65 25.19 11.45
C ALA A 5 -17.59 24.82 9.95
N GLU A 6 -16.94 25.64 9.14
CA GLU A 6 -16.32 25.20 7.89
C GLU A 6 -14.92 24.68 8.23
N ARG A 7 -14.76 23.40 8.56
CA ARG A 7 -13.42 22.81 8.73
C ARG A 7 -13.40 21.28 8.70
N SER A 8 -14.06 20.66 7.72
CA SER A 8 -13.98 19.19 7.58
C SER A 8 -13.77 18.67 6.16
N ASP A 9 -13.57 19.52 5.14
CA ASP A 9 -13.31 19.04 3.77
C ASP A 9 -11.84 19.13 3.33
N ALA A 10 -11.01 19.87 4.07
CA ALA A 10 -9.64 20.15 3.64
C ALA A 10 -8.62 19.05 4.02
N ALA A 11 -8.98 18.07 4.84
CA ALA A 11 -8.05 17.04 5.31
C ALA A 11 -7.88 15.88 4.30
N TRP A 12 -8.91 15.57 3.52
CA TRP A 12 -8.89 14.51 2.52
C TRP A 12 -7.87 14.72 1.38
N PRO A 13 -7.77 15.92 0.76
CA PRO A 13 -6.80 16.14 -0.32
C PRO A 13 -5.35 16.14 0.15
N VAL A 14 -5.09 16.42 1.44
CA VAL A 14 -3.73 16.41 2.01
C VAL A 14 -3.21 14.97 2.19
N ILE A 15 -4.08 14.05 2.61
CA ILE A 15 -3.72 12.63 2.76
C ILE A 15 -3.47 11.98 1.41
N VAL A 16 -4.30 12.26 0.40
CA VAL A 16 -4.11 11.77 -0.98
C VAL A 16 -2.82 12.33 -1.59
N SER A 17 -2.49 13.59 -1.29
CA SER A 17 -1.25 14.22 -1.76
C SER A 17 0.00 13.66 -1.08
N ALA A 18 -0.07 13.30 0.20
CA ALA A 18 1.05 12.67 0.92
C ALA A 18 1.37 11.27 0.36
N VAL A 19 0.35 10.49 -0.02
CA VAL A 19 0.54 9.18 -0.67
C VAL A 19 1.15 9.34 -2.06
N LEU A 20 0.75 10.37 -2.82
CA LEU A 20 1.31 10.64 -4.16
C LEU A 20 2.75 11.21 -4.12
N LEU A 21 3.10 12.02 -3.11
CA LEU A 21 4.44 12.60 -2.96
C LEU A 21 5.48 11.58 -2.46
N SER A 22 5.09 10.61 -1.63
CA SER A 22 6.01 9.53 -1.22
C SER A 22 6.41 8.61 -2.38
N GLY A 23 5.60 8.52 -3.44
CA GLY A 23 5.94 7.80 -4.67
C GLY A 23 6.99 8.49 -5.54
N ALA A 24 7.29 9.78 -5.32
CA ALA A 24 8.17 10.56 -6.19
C ALA A 24 9.66 10.58 -5.75
N VAL A 25 9.99 10.06 -4.55
CA VAL A 25 11.36 10.14 -4.01
C VAL A 25 12.27 8.98 -4.45
N ALA A 26 11.74 7.96 -5.13
CA ALA A 26 12.54 6.81 -5.59
C ALA A 26 13.40 7.07 -6.85
N ALA A 27 13.41 8.29 -7.41
CA ALA A 27 14.07 8.59 -8.70
C ALA A 27 15.46 9.26 -8.61
N VAL A 28 16.07 9.44 -7.42
CA VAL A 28 17.33 10.23 -7.28
C VAL A 28 18.58 9.40 -6.94
N VAL A 29 18.52 8.07 -6.89
CA VAL A 29 19.74 7.25 -6.69
C VAL A 29 20.31 6.81 -8.04
N SER A 30 20.95 7.74 -8.75
CA SER A 30 21.69 7.41 -9.99
C SER A 30 22.99 8.20 -10.16
N VAL A 31 23.61 8.67 -9.08
CA VAL A 31 24.97 9.22 -9.17
C VAL A 31 25.84 8.71 -8.03
N GLY A 32 26.61 7.66 -8.35
CA GLY A 32 27.89 7.38 -7.71
C GLY A 32 27.87 6.34 -6.59
N MET A 33 28.12 5.08 -6.91
CA MET A 33 29.06 4.20 -6.18
C MET A 33 29.23 2.83 -6.90
N PRO A 34 30.35 2.12 -6.64
CA PRO A 34 30.98 1.24 -7.62
C PRO A 34 30.26 -0.11 -7.77
N ARG A 35 30.40 -0.68 -8.97
CA ARG A 35 29.90 -2.00 -9.40
C ARG A 35 30.24 -3.11 -8.40
N LEU A 36 29.34 -3.37 -7.46
CA LEU A 36 29.10 -4.71 -6.92
C LEU A 36 27.87 -5.23 -7.66
N ALA A 37 28.02 -6.39 -8.29
CA ALA A 37 27.05 -6.98 -9.19
C ALA A 37 25.79 -7.48 -8.45
N SER A 38 25.01 -6.58 -7.86
CA SER A 38 23.60 -6.84 -7.63
C SER A 38 22.89 -6.82 -8.99
N PRO A 39 22.13 -7.86 -9.36
CA PRO A 39 21.28 -7.77 -10.55
C PRO A 39 20.40 -6.52 -10.40
N ALA A 40 20.27 -5.74 -11.47
CA ALA A 40 19.46 -4.54 -11.47
C ALA A 40 18.06 -4.85 -10.88
N PRO A 41 17.51 -4.00 -10.01
CA PRO A 41 16.22 -4.26 -9.38
C PRO A 41 15.18 -4.50 -10.48
N ARG A 42 14.52 -5.65 -10.41
CA ARG A 42 13.50 -6.04 -11.37
C ARG A 42 12.20 -5.33 -10.98
N ILE A 43 11.54 -4.71 -11.95
CA ILE A 43 10.30 -3.98 -11.70
C ILE A 43 9.13 -4.94 -11.89
N GLY A 44 8.21 -4.97 -10.92
CA GLY A 44 6.92 -5.66 -11.01
C GLY A 44 5.75 -4.69 -10.94
N GLY A 45 4.64 -5.06 -11.57
CA GLY A 45 3.39 -4.31 -11.50
C GLY A 45 2.44 -4.86 -10.43
N VAL A 46 1.75 -3.95 -9.75
CA VAL A 46 0.63 -4.27 -8.85
C VAL A 46 -0.54 -3.31 -9.07
N ARG A 47 -1.77 -3.82 -9.10
CA ARG A 47 -2.99 -3.01 -9.28
C ARG A 47 -3.49 -2.38 -7.98
N LEU A 48 -2.60 -1.67 -7.29
CA LEU A 48 -2.86 -1.08 -5.97
C LEU A 48 -4.14 -0.22 -5.93
N ALA A 49 -4.41 0.55 -6.98
CA ALA A 49 -5.58 1.42 -7.05
C ALA A 49 -6.90 0.64 -7.12
N GLU A 50 -6.92 -0.50 -7.82
CA GLU A 50 -8.10 -1.38 -7.91
C GLU A 50 -8.33 -2.05 -6.56
N MET A 51 -7.28 -2.61 -5.94
CA MET A 51 -7.36 -3.24 -4.62
C MET A 51 -7.89 -2.28 -3.54
N ALA A 52 -7.40 -1.04 -3.54
CA ALA A 52 -7.87 -0.01 -2.61
C ALA A 52 -9.31 0.43 -2.89
N ALA A 53 -9.72 0.55 -4.16
CA ALA A 53 -11.09 0.87 -4.53
C ALA A 53 -12.07 -0.23 -4.10
N ASP A 54 -11.70 -1.51 -4.29
CA ASP A 54 -12.52 -2.65 -3.91
C ASP A 54 -12.68 -2.76 -2.40
N TYR A 55 -11.62 -2.51 -1.63
CA TYR A 55 -11.71 -2.48 -0.17
C TYR A 55 -12.56 -1.31 0.33
N THR A 56 -12.32 -0.10 -0.16
CA THR A 56 -13.07 1.09 0.30
C THR A 56 -14.55 1.03 -0.08
N THR A 57 -14.90 0.44 -1.22
CA THR A 57 -16.30 0.18 -1.62
C THR A 57 -16.98 -0.77 -0.64
N ARG A 58 -16.32 -1.88 -0.28
CA ARG A 58 -16.82 -2.82 0.73
C ARG A 58 -16.94 -2.16 2.10
N ALA A 59 -15.91 -1.46 2.53
CA ALA A 59 -15.87 -0.80 3.83
C ALA A 59 -16.98 0.25 3.99
N ALA A 60 -17.27 1.00 2.92
CA ALA A 60 -18.38 1.95 2.89
C ALA A 60 -19.76 1.26 2.94
N SER A 61 -19.90 0.09 2.31
CA SER A 61 -21.16 -0.68 2.32
C SER A 61 -21.42 -1.40 3.64
N GLU A 62 -20.38 -1.81 4.36
CA GLU A 62 -20.46 -2.61 5.58
C GLU A 62 -20.41 -1.76 6.87
N GLY A 63 -20.08 -0.47 6.76
CA GLY A 63 -19.96 0.42 7.93
C GLY A 63 -18.72 0.11 8.77
N THR A 64 -17.62 -0.21 8.12
CA THR A 64 -16.35 -0.64 8.73
C THR A 64 -15.74 0.41 9.66
N ALA A 65 -15.18 -0.01 10.79
CA ALA A 65 -14.56 0.89 11.76
C ALA A 65 -13.22 1.44 11.23
N VAL A 66 -12.81 2.61 11.74
CA VAL A 66 -11.52 3.23 11.36
C VAL A 66 -10.34 2.32 11.70
N ASP A 67 -10.43 1.54 12.77
CA ASP A 67 -9.37 0.62 13.19
C ASP A 67 -9.21 -0.55 12.22
N ASP A 68 -10.30 -1.05 11.63
CA ASP A 68 -10.26 -2.09 10.59
C ASP A 68 -9.59 -1.57 9.31
N VAL A 69 -9.78 -0.29 8.97
CA VAL A 69 -9.11 0.35 7.82
C VAL A 69 -7.61 0.47 8.07
N ARG A 70 -7.18 0.77 9.30
CA ARG A 70 -5.75 0.79 9.66
C ARG A 70 -5.15 -0.61 9.62
N ALA A 71 -5.84 -1.60 10.17
CA ALA A 71 -5.41 -3.00 10.15
C ALA A 71 -5.26 -3.50 8.70
N TRP A 72 -6.22 -3.16 7.83
CA TRP A 72 -6.12 -3.47 6.41
C TRP A 72 -4.95 -2.79 5.72
N GLY A 73 -4.70 -1.51 5.99
CA GLY A 73 -3.55 -0.78 5.44
C GLY A 73 -2.21 -1.40 5.84
N ALA A 74 -2.05 -1.76 7.12
CA ALA A 74 -0.84 -2.42 7.62
C ALA A 74 -0.65 -3.81 7.00
N ALA A 75 -1.74 -4.58 6.84
CA ALA A 75 -1.69 -5.88 6.18
C ALA A 75 -1.33 -5.75 4.69
N LEU A 76 -1.81 -4.72 3.99
CA LEU A 76 -1.45 -4.44 2.61
C LEU A 76 0.03 -4.08 2.46
N GLU A 77 0.57 -3.24 3.35
CA GLU A 77 1.99 -2.90 3.37
C GLU A 77 2.86 -4.15 3.55
N ALA A 78 2.54 -4.97 4.55
CA ALA A 78 3.25 -6.23 4.80
C ALA A 78 3.12 -7.24 3.63
N ALA A 79 1.97 -7.30 2.96
CA ALA A 79 1.77 -8.14 1.78
C ALA A 79 2.65 -7.70 0.60
N LEU A 80 2.75 -6.39 0.36
CA LEU A 80 3.58 -5.82 -0.69
C LEU A 80 5.07 -6.11 -0.42
N ASP A 81 5.54 -5.88 0.80
CA ASP A 81 6.92 -6.16 1.20
C ASP A 81 7.26 -7.63 1.05
N LEU A 82 6.39 -8.52 1.54
CA LEU A 82 6.58 -9.97 1.43
C LEU A 82 6.74 -10.43 -0.03
N VAL A 83 5.88 -9.92 -0.93
CA VAL A 83 5.93 -10.29 -2.35
C VAL A 83 7.15 -9.66 -3.04
N ALA A 84 7.47 -8.40 -2.72
CA ALA A 84 8.64 -7.70 -3.23
C ALA A 84 9.93 -8.45 -2.87
N GLU A 85 10.10 -8.82 -1.60
CA GLU A 85 11.26 -9.57 -1.12
C GLU A 85 11.34 -10.96 -1.74
N ARG A 86 10.24 -11.72 -1.72
CA ARG A 86 10.18 -13.08 -2.25
C ARG A 86 10.53 -13.15 -3.74
N ARG A 87 10.15 -12.13 -4.51
CA ARG A 87 10.39 -12.05 -5.96
C ARG A 87 11.65 -11.27 -6.32
N GLY A 88 12.29 -10.59 -5.37
CA GLY A 88 13.38 -9.66 -5.63
C GLY A 88 12.94 -8.52 -6.56
N LEU A 89 11.73 -7.98 -6.33
CA LEU A 89 11.10 -6.96 -7.16
C LEU A 89 10.99 -5.63 -6.42
N VAL A 90 11.03 -4.55 -7.18
CA VAL A 90 10.45 -3.26 -6.78
C VAL A 90 9.06 -3.20 -7.37
N LEU A 91 8.04 -3.14 -6.50
CA LEU A 91 6.64 -3.09 -6.92
C LEU A 91 6.23 -1.64 -7.17
N ILE A 92 5.67 -1.38 -8.34
CA ILE A 92 5.08 -0.07 -8.69
C ILE A 92 3.67 -0.26 -9.24
N PRO A 93 2.83 0.80 -9.23
CA PRO A 93 1.47 0.71 -9.78
C PRO A 93 1.50 0.22 -11.24
N ALA A 94 0.68 -0.78 -11.58
CA ALA A 94 0.68 -1.43 -12.90
C ALA A 94 0.56 -0.45 -14.08
N ARG A 95 -0.18 0.65 -13.91
CA ARG A 95 -0.31 1.74 -14.90
C ARG A 95 1.01 2.46 -15.22
N ALA A 96 1.99 2.40 -14.34
CA ALA A 96 3.30 3.05 -14.46
C ALA A 96 4.38 2.10 -15.02
N VAL A 97 4.02 0.85 -15.33
CA VAL A 97 4.97 -0.16 -15.79
C VAL A 97 4.91 -0.31 -17.30
N ALA A 98 6.08 -0.34 -17.96
CA ALA A 98 6.17 -0.65 -19.38
C ALA A 98 5.74 -2.10 -19.67
N ALA A 99 5.24 -2.36 -20.88
CA ALA A 99 4.80 -3.69 -21.29
C ALA A 99 5.91 -4.75 -21.07
N GLY A 100 5.57 -5.86 -20.42
CA GLY A 100 6.46 -7.01 -20.22
C GLY A 100 6.98 -7.22 -18.80
N ALA A 101 6.69 -6.32 -17.85
CA ALA A 101 6.96 -6.59 -16.44
C ALA A 101 5.95 -7.59 -15.85
N PRO A 102 6.37 -8.42 -14.87
CA PRO A 102 5.47 -9.35 -14.21
C PRO A 102 4.39 -8.61 -13.42
N ASP A 103 3.14 -9.00 -13.62
CA ASP A 103 2.00 -8.62 -12.78
C ASP A 103 1.91 -9.60 -11.62
N VAL A 104 2.09 -9.11 -10.39
CA VAL A 104 2.07 -9.91 -9.15
C VAL A 104 0.84 -9.63 -8.31
N THR A 105 -0.19 -8.98 -8.87
CA THR A 105 -1.39 -8.57 -8.13
C THR A 105 -2.04 -9.73 -7.37
N TRP A 106 -2.22 -10.88 -8.02
CA TRP A 106 -2.81 -12.07 -7.39
C TRP A 106 -1.98 -12.60 -6.19
N GLU A 107 -0.66 -12.43 -6.22
CA GLU A 107 0.23 -12.86 -5.12
C GLU A 107 0.10 -11.93 -3.93
N VAL A 108 -0.03 -10.62 -4.19
CA VAL A 108 -0.26 -9.61 -3.17
C VAL A 108 -1.65 -9.79 -2.55
N GLU A 109 -2.68 -10.10 -3.35
CA GLU A 109 -4.02 -10.44 -2.86
C GLU A 109 -4.00 -11.66 -1.96
N ALA A 110 -3.36 -12.76 -2.38
CA ALA A 110 -3.25 -13.97 -1.56
C ALA A 110 -2.47 -13.73 -0.26
N ALA A 111 -1.39 -12.94 -0.30
CA ALA A 111 -0.62 -12.57 0.89
C ALA A 111 -1.45 -11.69 1.85
N LEU A 112 -2.22 -10.75 1.30
CA LEU A 112 -3.10 -9.87 2.07
C LEU A 112 -4.21 -10.67 2.78
N GLU A 113 -4.88 -11.58 2.07
CA GLU A 113 -5.89 -12.47 2.66
C GLU A 113 -5.31 -13.32 3.78
N PHE A 114 -4.12 -13.88 3.57
CA PHE A 114 -3.42 -14.65 4.60
C PHE A 114 -3.12 -13.81 5.86
N LEU A 115 -2.61 -12.59 5.69
CA LEU A 115 -2.26 -11.70 6.80
C LEU A 115 -3.51 -11.22 7.56
N LEU A 116 -4.59 -10.91 6.85
CA LEU A 116 -5.87 -10.53 7.48
C LEU A 116 -6.49 -11.69 8.25
N ALA A 117 -6.43 -12.91 7.70
CA ALA A 117 -6.89 -14.11 8.39
C ALA A 117 -6.05 -14.43 9.64
N GLY A 118 -4.73 -14.18 9.58
CA GLY A 118 -3.81 -14.36 10.71
C GLY A 118 -3.93 -13.29 11.80
N GLY A 119 -4.27 -12.05 11.43
CA GLY A 119 -4.45 -10.92 12.34
C GLY A 119 -5.73 -10.97 13.18
N ALA A 120 -6.77 -11.69 12.72
CA ALA A 120 -7.99 -11.92 13.49
C ALA A 120 -7.80 -12.78 14.77
N ALA A 121 -6.58 -13.28 15.03
CA ALA A 121 -6.24 -14.14 16.14
C ALA A 121 -5.45 -13.48 17.28
N LEU A 122 -5.24 -12.16 17.26
CA LEU A 122 -4.64 -11.44 18.39
C LEU A 122 -5.74 -10.71 19.18
N PRO A 123 -6.30 -11.31 20.25
CA PRO A 123 -6.97 -10.50 21.26
C PRO A 123 -5.94 -9.50 21.79
N ASP A 124 -6.34 -8.23 21.84
CA ASP A 124 -5.56 -7.15 22.38
C ASP A 124 -4.91 -7.61 23.70
N GLY A 125 -3.57 -7.63 23.67
CA GLY A 125 -2.76 -7.87 24.86
C GLY A 125 -2.92 -6.68 25.80
N GLU A 126 -4.02 -6.65 26.54
CA GLU A 126 -4.20 -5.83 27.71
C GLU A 126 -3.32 -6.42 28.82
N GLY A 127 -2.05 -5.98 28.86
CA GLY A 127 -1.24 -6.02 30.07
C GLY A 127 -1.65 -4.86 30.98
N PRO A 128 -1.66 -5.03 32.31
CA PRO A 128 -0.46 -5.35 33.08
C PRO A 128 -0.35 -6.78 33.63
#